data_AF-A0A956TH31-F1
#
_entry.id   AF-A0A956TH31-F1
#
_cell.length_a   1.000
_cell.length_b   1.000
_cell.length_c   1.000
_cell.angle_alpha   90.00
_cell.angle_beta   90.00
_cell.angle_gamma   90.00
#
_symmetry.space_group_name_H-M   'P 1'
#
loop_
_entity.id
_entity.type
_entity.pdbx_description
1 polymer ?
#
loop_
_entity_poly.entity_id
_entity_poly.type
_entity_poly.pdbx_seq_one_letter_code
_entity_poly.pdbx_strand_id
1 'polypeptide(L)'
;MSDSPSLPELALAPGIKLALDRLWQRPWREPDLLSQKVERHLKAIRLVSDKRPVDVEMAESLAAHLQQLLATSTPDRDWAERRLIQLACEYFCRSRDIEHDLELSTGLRDDQAVYEAVLELIGETSSCES
;
A
#
# COMPACT_ATOMS: atom_id res chain seq x y z
N MET A 1 -21.82 -20.83 -2.71
CA MET A 1 -20.50 -20.49 -3.27
C MET A 1 -20.38 -18.99 -3.07
N SER A 2 -19.54 -18.54 -2.13
CA SER A 2 -19.36 -17.11 -1.94
C SER A 2 -18.57 -16.58 -3.11
N ASP A 3 -19.19 -15.78 -3.97
CA ASP A 3 -18.51 -14.94 -4.95
C ASP A 3 -17.50 -14.10 -4.15
N SER A 4 -16.24 -14.49 -4.19
CA SER A 4 -15.18 -13.62 -3.71
C SER A 4 -15.12 -12.49 -4.73
N PRO A 5 -15.39 -11.24 -4.33
CA PRO A 5 -15.41 -10.14 -5.29
C PRO A 5 -14.06 -10.05 -5.98
N SER A 6 -14.06 -9.78 -7.29
CA SER A 6 -12.83 -9.55 -8.05
C SER A 6 -12.20 -8.21 -7.67
N LEU A 7 -10.88 -8.10 -7.85
CA LEU A 7 -10.19 -6.83 -7.72
C LEU A 7 -10.79 -5.84 -8.75
N PRO A 8 -11.18 -4.61 -8.35
CA PRO A 8 -11.61 -3.58 -9.29
C PRO A 8 -10.52 -3.24 -10.30
N GLU A 9 -10.93 -2.75 -11.47
CA GLU A 9 -9.98 -2.36 -12.51
C GLU A 9 -9.17 -1.13 -12.07
N LEU A 10 -7.86 -1.32 -11.90
CA LEU A 10 -6.92 -0.26 -11.55
C LEU A 10 -6.08 0.11 -12.78
N ALA A 11 -5.82 1.39 -13.03
CA ALA A 11 -4.99 1.85 -14.14
C ALA A 11 -3.47 1.71 -13.87
N LEU A 12 -3.03 0.50 -13.51
CA LEU A 12 -1.66 0.20 -13.07
C LEU A 12 -0.88 -0.66 -14.08
N ALA A 13 0.45 -0.65 -13.96
CA ALA A 13 1.32 -1.50 -14.77
C ALA A 13 1.00 -3.00 -14.56
N PRO A 14 1.15 -3.86 -15.58
CA PRO A 14 0.76 -5.28 -15.50
C PRO A 14 1.42 -6.06 -14.34
N GLY A 15 2.69 -5.77 -14.05
CA GLY A 15 3.40 -6.40 -12.93
C GLY A 15 2.82 -6.02 -11.56
N ILE A 16 2.35 -4.78 -11.42
CA ILE A 16 1.65 -4.28 -10.23
C ILE A 16 0.28 -4.96 -10.12
N LYS A 17 -0.49 -5.03 -11.21
CA LYS A 17 -1.79 -5.72 -11.24
C LYS A 17 -1.69 -7.17 -10.77
N LEU A 18 -0.75 -7.94 -11.33
CA LEU A 18 -0.51 -9.32 -10.93
C LEU A 18 -0.15 -9.45 -9.44
N ALA A 19 0.62 -8.50 -8.93
CA ALA A 19 0.96 -8.44 -7.52
C ALA A 19 -0.28 -8.17 -6.64
N LEU A 20 -1.14 -7.23 -7.05
CA LEU A 20 -2.36 -6.88 -6.35
C LEU A 20 -3.38 -8.01 -6.38
N ASP A 21 -3.57 -8.71 -7.51
CA ASP A 21 -4.46 -9.87 -7.61
C ASP A 21 -4.09 -10.93 -6.58
N ARG A 22 -2.79 -11.22 -6.41
CA ARG A 22 -2.31 -12.18 -5.41
C ARG A 22 -2.57 -11.72 -3.98
N LEU A 23 -2.43 -10.43 -3.70
CA LEU A 23 -2.71 -9.86 -2.38
C LEU A 23 -4.22 -9.85 -2.10
N TRP A 24 -5.03 -9.55 -3.11
CA TRP A 24 -6.49 -9.51 -3.02
C TRP A 24 -7.08 -10.83 -2.55
N GLN A 25 -6.54 -11.95 -3.03
CA GLN A 25 -6.95 -13.30 -2.64
C GLN A 25 -6.49 -13.72 -1.23
N ARG A 26 -5.68 -12.91 -0.53
CA ARG A 26 -5.24 -13.24 0.83
C ARG A 26 -6.38 -13.08 1.84
N PRO A 27 -6.33 -13.81 2.97
CA PRO A 27 -7.25 -13.58 4.07
C PRO A 27 -7.19 -12.15 4.57
N TRP A 28 -8.33 -11.68 5.08
CA TRP A 28 -8.44 -10.41 5.80
C TRP A 28 -7.41 -10.31 6.92
N ARG A 29 -6.87 -9.11 7.15
CA ARG A 29 -6.02 -8.81 8.29
C ARG A 29 -6.63 -7.74 9.17
N GLU A 30 -6.39 -7.79 10.46
CA GLU A 30 -6.84 -6.72 11.35
C GLU A 30 -6.11 -5.39 11.02
N PRO A 31 -6.81 -4.24 10.99
CA PRO A 31 -6.21 -2.93 10.73
C PRO A 31 -5.01 -2.64 11.63
N ASP A 32 -5.09 -2.97 12.93
CA ASP A 32 -4.00 -2.78 13.89
C ASP A 32 -2.73 -3.55 13.53
N LEU A 33 -2.88 -4.76 12.97
CA LEU A 33 -1.74 -5.57 12.52
C LEU A 33 -1.11 -4.98 11.25
N LEU A 34 -1.90 -4.39 10.37
CA LEU A 34 -1.41 -3.70 9.18
C LEU A 34 -0.71 -2.39 9.56
N SER A 35 -1.27 -1.62 10.48
CA SER A 35 -0.67 -0.41 11.02
C SER A 35 0.73 -0.69 11.59
N GLN A 36 0.86 -1.69 12.46
CA GLN A 36 2.17 -2.10 13.00
C GLN A 36 3.15 -2.55 11.92
N LYS A 37 2.66 -3.18 10.85
CA LYS A 37 3.49 -3.60 9.71
C LYS A 37 4.01 -2.41 8.92
N VAL A 38 3.18 -1.41 8.64
CA VAL A 38 3.57 -0.18 7.96
C VAL A 38 4.66 0.53 8.75
N GLU A 39 4.48 0.70 10.07
CA GLU A 39 5.50 1.30 10.93
C GLU A 39 6.82 0.53 10.93
N ARG A 40 6.75 -0.81 11.01
CA ARG A 40 7.93 -1.67 10.99
C ARG A 40 8.66 -1.58 9.65
N HIS A 41 7.91 -1.55 8.55
CA HIS A 41 8.48 -1.42 7.22
C HIS A 41 9.17 -0.07 7.04
N LEU A 42 8.55 1.03 7.49
CA LEU A 42 9.16 2.35 7.49
C LEU A 42 10.46 2.40 8.31
N LYS A 43 10.47 1.79 9.51
CA LYS A 43 11.70 1.66 10.31
C LYS A 43 12.79 0.89 9.55
N ALA A 44 12.42 -0.17 8.82
CA ALA A 44 13.38 -0.91 8.00
C ALA A 44 13.93 -0.05 6.85
N ILE A 45 13.09 0.71 6.15
CA ILE A 45 13.49 1.67 5.11
C ILE A 45 14.51 2.68 5.65
N ARG A 46 14.23 3.29 6.81
CA ARG A 46 15.15 4.24 7.47
C ARG A 46 16.50 3.60 7.85
N LEU A 47 16.52 2.32 8.21
CA LEU A 47 17.76 1.63 8.56
C LEU A 47 18.63 1.29 7.33
N VAL A 48 18.00 1.08 6.17
CA VAL A 48 18.73 0.75 4.93
C VAL A 48 19.08 1.99 4.11
N SER A 49 18.41 3.13 4.32
CA SER A 49 18.70 4.38 3.61
C SER A 49 20.12 4.90 3.86
N ASP A 50 20.73 4.55 4.99
CA ASP A 50 22.14 4.85 5.26
C ASP A 50 23.11 4.13 4.31
N LYS A 51 22.64 3.04 3.66
CA LYS A 51 23.45 2.15 2.82
C LYS A 51 23.01 2.16 1.35
N ARG A 52 21.79 2.60 1.05
CA ARG A 52 21.19 2.56 -0.28
C ARG A 52 20.41 3.85 -0.55
N PRO A 53 20.41 4.38 -1.78
CA PRO A 53 19.67 5.58 -2.13
C PRO A 53 18.17 5.27 -2.18
N VAL A 54 17.50 5.43 -1.03
CA VAL A 54 16.05 5.27 -0.89
C VAL A 54 15.45 6.62 -0.53
N ASP A 55 14.33 6.97 -1.17
CA ASP A 55 13.58 8.18 -0.87
C ASP A 55 12.79 8.02 0.44
N VAL A 56 13.44 8.36 1.55
CA VAL A 56 12.86 8.22 2.90
C VAL A 56 11.68 9.17 3.08
N GLU A 57 11.73 10.39 2.54
CA GLU A 57 10.65 11.36 2.65
C GLU A 57 9.37 10.84 1.97
N MET A 58 9.49 10.26 0.77
CA MET A 58 8.37 9.62 0.09
C MET A 58 7.82 8.44 0.90
N ALA A 59 8.68 7.59 1.46
CA ALA A 59 8.26 6.47 2.30
C ALA A 59 7.54 6.92 3.57
N GLU A 60 8.00 7.99 4.22
CA GLU A 60 7.38 8.57 5.40
C GLU A 60 5.99 9.16 5.09
N SER A 61 5.89 9.91 3.99
CA SER A 61 4.62 10.46 3.50
C SER A 61 3.61 9.35 3.20
N LEU A 62 4.01 8.34 2.42
CA LEU A 62 3.17 7.18 2.12
C LEU A 62 2.73 6.43 3.38
N ALA A 63 3.67 6.16 4.29
CA ALA A 63 3.34 5.50 5.54
C ALA A 63 2.32 6.31 6.36
N ALA A 64 2.49 7.64 6.47
CA ALA A 64 1.55 8.51 7.18
C ALA A 64 0.15 8.47 6.55
N HIS A 65 0.05 8.58 5.23
CA HIS A 65 -1.23 8.50 4.52
C HIS A 65 -1.91 7.13 4.68
N LEU A 66 -1.15 6.03 4.60
CA LEU A 66 -1.67 4.68 4.81
C LEU A 66 -2.18 4.48 6.25
N GLN A 67 -1.50 5.05 7.24
CA GLN A 67 -1.96 5.03 8.63
C GLN A 67 -3.28 5.79 8.79
N GLN A 68 -3.40 6.96 8.14
CA GLN A 68 -4.63 7.73 8.15
C GLN A 68 -5.79 6.96 7.51
N LEU A 69 -5.57 6.31 6.35
CA LEU A 69 -6.57 5.46 5.71
C LEU A 69 -6.98 4.26 6.58
N LEU A 70 -6.02 3.62 7.26
CA LEU A 70 -6.34 2.53 8.20
C LEU A 70 -7.18 3.03 9.37
N ALA A 71 -6.88 4.21 9.91
CA ALA A 71 -7.64 4.82 11.01
C ALA A 71 -9.09 5.16 10.61
N THR A 72 -9.34 5.47 9.34
CA THR A 72 -10.70 5.72 8.81
C THR A 72 -11.41 4.47 8.29
N SER A 73 -10.73 3.31 8.25
CA SER A 73 -11.24 2.01 7.79
C SER A 73 -12.14 1.31 8.83
N THR A 74 -13.13 2.04 9.32
CA THR A 74 -14.08 1.58 10.35
C THR A 74 -15.04 0.51 9.83
N PRO A 75 -15.70 -0.28 10.69
CA PRO A 75 -16.66 -1.31 10.25
C PRO A 75 -17.82 -0.81 9.40
N ASP A 76 -18.18 0.47 9.52
CA ASP A 76 -19.28 1.10 8.78
C ASP A 76 -18.89 1.47 7.34
N ARG A 77 -17.59 1.44 7.03
CA ARG A 77 -17.08 1.66 5.67
C ARG A 77 -17.33 0.43 4.79
N ASP A 78 -17.56 0.66 3.49
CA ASP A 78 -17.80 -0.42 2.54
C ASP A 78 -16.68 -1.47 2.57
N TRP A 79 -17.05 -2.75 2.48
CA TRP A 79 -16.09 -3.84 2.61
C TRP A 79 -15.02 -3.78 1.51
N ALA A 80 -15.40 -3.44 0.27
CA ALA A 80 -14.46 -3.37 -0.84
C ALA A 80 -13.49 -2.19 -0.67
N GLU A 81 -13.96 -1.04 -0.19
CA GLU A 81 -13.09 0.09 0.16
C GLU A 81 -12.10 -0.28 1.27
N ARG A 82 -12.59 -0.89 2.36
CA ARG A 82 -11.71 -1.32 3.44
C ARG A 82 -10.70 -2.34 2.94
N ARG A 83 -11.09 -3.23 2.02
CA ARG A 83 -10.18 -4.21 1.40
C ARG A 83 -9.14 -3.55 0.50
N LEU A 84 -9.50 -2.53 -0.27
CA LEU A 84 -8.57 -1.73 -1.07
C LEU A 84 -7.54 -1.00 -0.18
N ILE A 85 -7.97 -0.46 0.96
CA ILE A 85 -7.05 0.15 1.94
C ILE A 85 -6.05 -0.89 2.46
N GLN A 86 -6.51 -2.10 2.80
CA GLN A 86 -5.60 -3.18 3.19
C GLN A 86 -4.64 -3.54 2.07
N LEU A 87 -5.13 -3.60 0.85
CA LEU A 87 -4.34 -3.95 -0.33
C LEU A 87 -3.17 -2.98 -0.52
N ALA A 88 -3.42 -1.67 -0.41
CA ALA A 88 -2.39 -0.64 -0.47
C ALA A 88 -1.36 -0.80 0.66
N CYS A 89 -1.81 -1.04 1.90
CA CYS A 89 -0.91 -1.28 3.03
C CYS A 89 -0.07 -2.55 2.85
N GLU A 90 -0.67 -3.64 2.37
CA GLU A 90 0.02 -4.89 2.12
C GLU A 90 1.01 -4.80 0.97
N TYR A 91 0.71 -3.99 -0.05
CA TYR A 91 1.61 -3.72 -1.16
C TYR A 91 2.81 -2.91 -0.71
N PHE A 92 2.59 -1.81 0.03
CA PHE A 92 3.66 -1.02 0.64
C PHE A 92 4.54 -1.87 1.57
N CYS A 93 3.92 -2.68 2.43
CA CYS A 93 4.66 -3.58 3.33
C CYS A 93 5.21 -4.81 2.64
N ARG A 94 4.93 -5.00 1.34
CA ARG A 94 5.44 -6.15 0.62
C ARG A 94 6.94 -5.97 0.55
N SER A 95 7.63 -6.78 1.35
CA SER A 95 9.05 -7.02 1.21
C SER A 95 9.24 -7.61 -0.19
N ARG A 96 9.46 -6.74 -1.16
CA ARG A 96 10.27 -7.09 -2.32
C ARG A 96 11.62 -7.41 -1.72
N ASP A 97 12.18 -8.59 -1.99
CA ASP A 97 13.37 -9.08 -1.31
C ASP A 97 14.37 -7.94 -1.12
N ILE A 98 14.65 -7.62 0.15
CA ILE A 98 15.39 -6.44 0.61
C ILE A 98 16.74 -6.33 -0.12
N GLU A 99 17.24 -7.44 -0.64
CA GLU A 99 18.49 -7.54 -1.38
C GLU A 99 18.42 -7.01 -2.82
N HIS A 100 17.30 -7.16 -3.55
CA HIS A 100 17.24 -6.86 -5.00
C HIS A 100 16.52 -5.56 -5.39
N ASP A 101 15.53 -5.09 -4.61
CA ASP A 101 14.67 -3.99 -5.07
C ASP A 101 15.03 -2.60 -4.52
N LEU A 102 15.78 -2.52 -3.42
CA LEU A 102 16.29 -1.24 -2.91
C LEU A 102 17.45 -0.67 -3.75
N GLU A 103 17.90 -1.41 -4.78
CA GLU A 103 18.89 -0.94 -5.75
C GLU A 103 18.26 -0.21 -6.94
N LEU A 104 16.95 -0.34 -7.13
CA LEU A 104 16.22 0.33 -8.20
C LEU A 104 15.55 1.60 -7.65
N SER A 105 15.96 2.75 -8.16
CA SER A 105 15.44 4.10 -7.87
C SER A 105 13.93 4.29 -8.15
N THR A 106 13.21 3.22 -8.48
CA THR A 106 11.78 3.18 -8.81
C THR A 106 10.92 2.54 -7.72
N GLY A 107 11.50 1.95 -6.67
CA GLY A 107 10.77 1.09 -5.70
C GLY A 107 9.48 1.71 -5.15
N LEU A 108 9.55 2.95 -4.63
CA LEU A 108 8.42 3.63 -4.01
C LEU A 108 7.43 4.27 -4.99
N ARG A 109 7.80 4.42 -6.28
CA ARG A 109 6.89 4.97 -7.30
C ARG A 109 5.71 4.04 -7.56
N ASP A 110 5.97 2.73 -7.52
CA ASP A 110 4.90 1.74 -7.62
C ASP A 110 3.98 1.79 -6.40
N ASP A 111 4.53 1.95 -5.19
CA ASP A 111 3.76 2.09 -3.96
C ASP A 111 2.87 3.35 -4.00
N GLN A 112 3.41 4.46 -4.50
CA GLN A 112 2.66 5.69 -4.76
C GLN A 112 1.54 5.47 -5.77
N ALA A 113 1.83 4.84 -6.91
CA ALA A 113 0.82 4.57 -7.93
C ALA A 113 -0.31 3.68 -7.39
N VAL A 114 0.01 2.67 -6.58
CA VAL A 114 -1.00 1.84 -5.91
C VAL A 114 -1.84 2.65 -4.93
N TYR A 115 -1.20 3.49 -4.11
CA TYR A 115 -1.90 4.38 -3.18
C TYR A 115 -2.87 5.32 -3.91
N GLU A 116 -2.42 6.00 -4.96
CA GLU A 116 -3.24 6.92 -5.77
C GLU A 116 -4.41 6.20 -6.44
N ALA A 117 -4.18 5.00 -6.99
CA ALA A 117 -5.23 4.24 -7.63
C ALA A 117 -6.26 3.71 -6.61
N VAL A 118 -5.85 3.41 -5.37
CA VAL A 118 -6.78 3.07 -4.28
C VAL A 118 -7.61 4.28 -3.88
N LEU A 119 -6.98 5.45 -3.72
CA LEU A 119 -7.65 6.70 -3.41
C LEU A 119 -8.76 7.04 -4.42
N GLU A 120 -8.43 6.93 -5.72
CA GLU A 120 -9.39 7.17 -6.80
C GLU A 120 -10.63 6.26 -6.69
N LEU A 121 -10.42 4.97 -6.39
CA LEU A 121 -11.52 4.01 -6.26
C LEU A 121 -12.39 4.20 -5.02
N ILE A 122 -11.82 4.63 -3.90
CA ILE A 122 -12.58 4.87 -2.66
C ILE A 122 -13.18 6.28 -2.62
N GLY A 123 -13.04 7.06 -3.70
CA GLY A 123 -13.56 8.42 -3.83
C GLY A 123 -12.85 9.44 -2.95
N GLU A 124 -11.68 9.12 -2.41
CA GLU A 124 -10.85 10.05 -1.66
C GLU A 124 -9.88 10.73 -2.64
N THR A 125 -10.01 12.03 -2.85
CA THR A 125 -9.00 12.77 -3.62
C THR A 125 -7.78 12.99 -2.73
N SER A 126 -6.58 12.65 -3.22
CA SER A 126 -5.35 13.11 -2.59
C SER A 126 -5.39 14.63 -2.55
N SER A 127 -5.61 15.22 -1.37
CA SER A 127 -5.55 16.67 -1.19
C SER A 127 -4.10 17.11 -1.30
N CYS A 128 -3.59 17.15 -2.53
CA CYS A 128 -2.43 17.93 -2.90
C CYS A 128 -2.94 19.34 -3.19
N GLU A 129 -3.29 20.08 -2.14
CA GLU A 129 -3.46 21.53 -2.29
C GLU A 129 -2.07 22.15 -2.47
N SER A 130 -1.78 22.47 -3.74
CA SER A 130 -0.96 23.56 -4.29
C SER A 130 0.22 24.11 -3.48
#